data_AF-A0A511SVF9-F1
#
_entry.id   AF-A0A511SVF9-F1
#
_cell.length_a   1.000
_cell.length_b   1.000
_cell.length_c   1.000
_cell.angle_alpha   90.00
_cell.angle_beta   90.00
_cell.angle_gamma   90.00
#
_symmetry.space_group_name_H-M   'P 1'
#
loop_
_entity.id
_entity.type
_entity.pdbx_description
1 polymer ?
#
loop_
_entity_poly.entity_id
_entity_poly.type
_entity_poly.pdbx_seq_one_letter_code
_entity_poly.pdbx_strand_id
1 'polypeptide(L)'
;MRYQFILWPLAWLCACSGPEAPDAAVCRDVVTRLCQTSACPGVAEQLDLDASCETTLLERTGCGAEGFAFVSPARERVLDCREPLIRGGTTTERAPSCEDTTRFLVECPDVATFFRGEQP
;
A
#
# COMPACT_ATOMS: atom_id res chain seq x y z
N MET A 1 -14.66 -6.02 -55.66
CA MET A 1 -14.51 -6.85 -54.45
C MET A 1 -13.86 -6.00 -53.38
N ARG A 2 -14.61 -5.68 -52.32
CA ARG A 2 -14.22 -4.82 -51.19
C ARG A 2 -13.53 -5.68 -50.13
N TYR A 3 -12.23 -5.50 -49.92
CA TYR A 3 -11.54 -6.01 -48.73
C TYR A 3 -11.62 -4.93 -47.65
N GLN A 4 -12.67 -5.00 -46.83
CA GLN A 4 -12.78 -4.23 -45.59
C GLN A 4 -11.76 -4.80 -44.60
N PHE A 5 -10.72 -4.01 -44.32
CA PHE A 5 -9.66 -4.30 -43.38
C PHE A 5 -10.25 -4.54 -41.98
N ILE A 6 -10.26 -5.81 -41.59
CA ILE A 6 -10.52 -6.32 -40.24
C ILE A 6 -9.28 -5.97 -39.40
N LEU A 7 -9.21 -4.74 -38.88
CA LEU A 7 -8.16 -4.29 -37.97
C LEU A 7 -8.71 -3.83 -36.60
N TRP A 8 -9.95 -4.19 -36.26
CA TRP A 8 -10.65 -3.63 -35.10
C TRP A 8 -10.50 -4.36 -33.74
N PRO A 9 -10.07 -5.64 -33.59
CA PRO A 9 -10.11 -6.24 -32.25
C PRO A 9 -8.84 -6.03 -31.40
N LEU A 10 -7.77 -5.41 -31.94
CA LEU A 10 -6.47 -5.32 -31.24
C LEU A 10 -6.29 -4.06 -30.38
N ALA A 11 -7.16 -3.05 -30.50
CA ALA A 11 -7.03 -1.80 -29.73
C ALA A 11 -7.54 -1.90 -28.28
N TRP A 12 -8.22 -2.98 -27.91
CA TRP A 12 -8.84 -3.17 -26.58
C TRP A 12 -7.96 -3.93 -25.57
N LEU A 13 -6.71 -4.22 -25.91
CA LEU A 13 -5.78 -4.94 -25.02
C LEU A 13 -4.79 -4.02 -24.28
N CYS A 14 -4.70 -2.73 -24.65
CA CYS A 14 -3.78 -1.78 -23.98
C CYS A 14 -4.44 -0.97 -22.85
N ALA A 15 -5.72 -1.22 -22.52
CA ALA A 15 -6.45 -0.42 -21.53
C ALA A 15 -6.11 -0.77 -20.07
N CYS A 16 -5.28 -1.79 -19.80
CA CYS A 16 -4.89 -2.19 -18.45
C CYS A 16 -3.53 -1.62 -18.00
N SER A 17 -2.80 -0.87 -18.83
CA SER A 17 -1.57 -0.19 -18.43
C SER A 17 -1.87 1.27 -18.09
N GLY A 18 -2.51 1.48 -16.94
CA GLY A 18 -2.56 2.82 -16.33
C GLY A 18 -1.15 3.28 -15.93
N PRO A 19 -0.94 4.59 -15.70
CA PRO A 19 0.31 5.06 -15.13
C PRO A 19 0.54 4.41 -13.76
N GLU A 20 1.81 4.22 -13.39
CA GLU A 20 2.15 3.72 -12.07
C GLU A 20 1.57 4.64 -10.98
N ALA A 21 1.06 4.03 -9.90
CA ALA A 21 0.49 4.79 -8.81
C ALA A 21 1.56 5.67 -8.14
N PRO A 22 1.28 6.95 -7.82
CA PRO A 22 2.23 7.80 -7.11
C PRO A 22 2.55 7.23 -5.71
N ASP A 23 3.74 7.51 -5.19
CA ASP A 23 4.19 7.04 -3.87
C ASP A 23 3.20 7.37 -2.76
N ALA A 24 2.64 8.59 -2.80
CA ALA A 24 1.64 9.03 -1.85
C ALA A 24 0.41 8.10 -1.82
N ALA A 25 -0.04 7.60 -2.98
CA ALA A 25 -1.16 6.66 -3.05
C ALA A 25 -0.79 5.28 -2.53
N VAL A 26 0.42 4.80 -2.83
CA VAL A 26 0.93 3.52 -2.30
C VAL A 26 1.02 3.57 -0.77
N CYS A 27 1.59 4.65 -0.22
CA CYS A 27 1.71 4.79 1.21
C CYS A 27 0.34 4.87 1.90
N ARG A 28 -0.59 5.67 1.36
CA ARG A 28 -1.97 5.76 1.90
C ARG A 28 -2.68 4.41 1.89
N ASP A 29 -2.52 3.59 0.85
CA ASP A 29 -3.09 2.24 0.81
C ASP A 29 -2.54 1.36 1.94
N VAL A 30 -1.23 1.41 2.20
CA VAL A 30 -0.63 0.68 3.32
C VAL A 30 -1.17 1.19 4.65
N VAL A 31 -1.25 2.51 4.86
CA VAL A 31 -1.82 3.11 6.08
C VAL A 31 -3.24 2.64 6.32
N THR A 32 -4.13 2.73 5.32
CA THR A 32 -5.51 2.27 5.44
C THR A 32 -5.58 0.80 5.86
N ARG A 33 -4.76 -0.06 5.24
CA ARG A 33 -4.73 -1.50 5.54
C ARG A 33 -4.22 -1.79 6.96
N LEU A 34 -3.18 -1.10 7.40
CA LEU A 34 -2.68 -1.21 8.78
C LEU A 34 -3.76 -0.81 9.77
N CYS A 35 -4.47 0.30 9.52
CA CYS A 35 -5.52 0.80 10.40
C CYS A 35 -6.76 -0.09 10.46
N GLN A 36 -7.13 -0.74 9.36
CA GLN A 36 -8.17 -1.77 9.35
C GLN A 36 -7.84 -2.96 10.27
N THR A 37 -6.56 -3.20 10.52
CA THR A 37 -6.06 -4.28 11.39
C THR A 37 -5.49 -3.79 12.72
N SER A 38 -5.74 -2.53 13.10
CA SER A 38 -5.26 -1.95 14.37
C SER A 38 -5.76 -2.70 15.61
N ALA A 39 -6.93 -3.35 15.53
CA ALA A 39 -7.48 -4.18 16.59
C ALA A 39 -6.86 -5.60 16.68
N CYS A 40 -6.00 -5.98 15.73
CA CYS A 40 -5.31 -7.26 15.78
C CYS A 40 -4.26 -7.27 16.90
N PRO A 41 -4.06 -8.40 17.60
CA PRO A 41 -3.12 -8.48 18.71
C PRO A 41 -1.70 -8.03 18.32
N GLY A 42 -1.15 -7.07 19.07
CA GLY A 42 0.23 -6.61 18.89
C GLY A 42 0.44 -5.60 17.76
N VAL A 43 -0.56 -5.29 16.92
CA VAL A 43 -0.40 -4.33 15.81
C VAL A 43 -0.34 -2.90 16.33
N ALA A 44 -1.27 -2.52 17.22
CA ALA A 44 -1.31 -1.18 17.79
C ALA A 44 -0.05 -0.87 18.61
N GLU A 45 0.43 -1.83 19.39
CA GLU A 45 1.65 -1.70 20.18
C GLU A 45 2.90 -1.59 19.30
N GLN A 46 2.97 -2.39 18.22
CA GLN A 46 4.12 -2.36 17.29
C GLN A 46 4.15 -1.13 16.40
N LEU A 47 3.03 -0.46 16.16
CA LEU A 47 2.96 0.74 15.32
C LEU A 47 2.75 2.03 16.12
N ASP A 48 2.72 1.93 17.46
CA ASP A 48 2.42 3.04 18.38
C ASP A 48 1.17 3.81 17.92
N LEU A 49 0.05 3.09 17.83
CA LEU A 49 -1.22 3.60 17.31
C LEU A 49 -2.17 3.98 18.42
N ASP A 50 -2.87 5.11 18.22
CA ASP A 50 -3.96 5.56 19.06
C ASP A 50 -5.33 5.32 18.36
N ALA A 51 -6.39 5.89 18.93
CA ALA A 51 -7.73 5.82 18.36
C ALA A 51 -7.86 6.49 16.97
N SER A 52 -6.86 7.29 16.56
CA SER A 52 -6.83 8.07 15.33
C SER A 52 -5.80 7.51 14.34
N CYS A 53 -5.71 6.19 14.22
CA CYS A 53 -4.68 5.48 13.45
C CYS A 53 -4.29 6.12 12.11
N GLU A 54 -5.25 6.42 11.22
CA GLU A 54 -4.93 6.97 9.90
C GLU A 54 -4.31 8.35 10.00
N THR A 55 -4.90 9.26 10.79
CA THR A 55 -4.36 10.60 11.02
C THR A 55 -2.94 10.51 11.58
N THR A 56 -2.74 9.70 12.62
CA THR A 56 -1.45 9.48 13.27
C THR A 56 -0.39 8.98 12.28
N LEU A 57 -0.72 7.98 11.45
CA LEU A 57 0.23 7.45 10.46
C LEU A 57 0.52 8.43 9.33
N LEU A 58 -0.48 9.15 8.82
CA LEU A 58 -0.31 10.09 7.71
C LEU A 58 0.54 11.30 8.09
N GLU A 59 0.31 11.87 9.28
CA GLU A 59 1.10 13.00 9.78
C GLU A 59 2.56 12.60 10.02
N ARG A 60 2.75 11.42 10.61
CA ARG A 60 4.06 10.88 10.97
C ARG A 60 4.93 10.52 9.78
N THR A 61 4.34 9.96 8.74
CA THR A 61 5.05 9.53 7.53
C THR A 61 5.11 10.60 6.45
N GLY A 62 4.26 11.62 6.51
CA GLY A 62 4.08 12.61 5.44
C GLY A 62 3.25 12.10 4.26
N CYS A 63 2.68 10.90 4.33
CA CYS A 63 1.96 10.27 3.22
C CYS A 63 0.64 10.97 2.84
N GLY A 64 0.18 11.91 3.65
CA GLY A 64 -0.91 12.81 3.30
C GLY A 64 -0.56 13.83 2.19
N ALA A 65 0.72 14.10 1.96
CA ALA A 65 1.15 15.09 0.96
C ALA A 65 1.13 14.53 -0.47
N GLU A 66 0.64 15.30 -1.43
CA GLU A 66 0.61 14.88 -2.85
C GLU A 66 2.02 14.71 -3.45
N GLY A 67 3.00 15.47 -2.97
CA GLY A 67 4.40 15.39 -3.38
C GLY A 67 5.23 14.39 -2.57
N PHE A 68 4.60 13.53 -1.75
CA PHE A 68 5.32 12.50 -1.01
C PHE A 68 6.05 11.56 -1.95
N ALA A 69 7.30 11.26 -1.61
CA ALA A 69 8.12 10.26 -2.28
C ALA A 69 8.86 9.40 -1.25
N PHE A 70 8.95 8.11 -1.50
CA PHE A 70 9.75 7.20 -0.69
C PHE A 70 11.23 7.49 -0.89
N VAL A 71 11.92 7.83 0.20
CA VAL A 71 13.38 8.05 0.20
C VAL A 71 14.09 6.92 0.95
N SER A 72 13.64 6.65 2.18
CA SER A 72 14.06 5.50 2.98
C SER A 72 12.87 5.08 3.86
N PRO A 73 12.31 3.86 3.68
CA PRO A 73 12.69 2.83 2.70
C PRO A 73 12.41 3.28 1.25
N ALA A 74 13.05 2.60 0.29
CA ALA A 74 12.79 2.81 -1.15
C ALA A 74 11.40 2.30 -1.55
N ARG A 75 10.82 2.85 -2.62
CA ARG A 75 9.48 2.49 -3.12
C ARG A 75 9.35 0.98 -3.36
N GLU A 76 10.33 0.38 -4.02
CA GLU A 76 10.34 -1.04 -4.38
C GLU A 76 10.25 -1.91 -3.13
N ARG A 77 11.00 -1.54 -2.10
CA ARG A 77 10.97 -2.22 -0.80
C ARG A 77 9.58 -2.16 -0.16
N VAL A 78 8.91 -1.00 -0.22
CA VAL A 78 7.54 -0.86 0.29
C VAL A 78 6.56 -1.70 -0.53
N LEU A 79 6.72 -1.76 -1.85
CA LEU A 79 5.85 -2.56 -2.72
C LEU A 79 6.00 -4.06 -2.46
N ASP A 80 7.23 -4.55 -2.29
CA ASP A 80 7.49 -5.94 -1.92
C ASP A 80 6.87 -6.26 -0.55
N CYS A 81 7.09 -5.37 0.41
CA CYS A 81 6.56 -5.53 1.76
C CYS A 81 5.04 -5.46 1.83
N ARG A 82 4.39 -4.76 0.92
CA ARG A 82 2.93 -4.64 0.86
C ARG A 82 2.24 -5.95 0.44
N GLU A 83 2.95 -6.91 -0.16
CA GLU A 83 2.36 -8.15 -0.70
C GLU A 83 1.43 -8.87 0.29
N PRO A 84 1.80 -9.12 1.57
CA PRO A 84 0.91 -9.77 2.53
C PRO A 84 -0.40 -8.98 2.73
N LEU A 85 -0.32 -7.64 2.78
CA LEU A 85 -1.48 -6.77 3.05
C LEU A 85 -2.51 -6.75 1.92
N ILE A 86 -2.12 -7.16 0.71
CA ILE A 86 -2.99 -7.23 -0.47
C ILE A 86 -3.36 -8.66 -0.87
N ARG A 87 -2.93 -9.68 -0.11
CA ARG A 87 -3.15 -11.10 -0.44
C ARG A 87 -4.63 -11.45 -0.60
N GLY A 88 -5.50 -10.86 0.22
CA GLY A 88 -6.96 -11.04 0.10
C GLY A 88 -7.58 -10.32 -1.11
N GLY A 89 -6.92 -9.29 -1.64
CA GLY A 89 -7.38 -8.45 -2.74
C GLY A 89 -6.69 -7.09 -2.78
N THR A 90 -6.68 -6.47 -3.96
CA THR A 90 -6.00 -5.19 -4.23
C THR A 90 -6.85 -3.96 -3.90
N THR A 91 -8.13 -4.13 -3.58
CA THR A 91 -9.01 -3.04 -3.13
C THR A 91 -8.86 -2.82 -1.62
N THR A 92 -9.02 -1.57 -1.16
CA THR A 92 -8.96 -1.23 0.27
C THR A 92 -10.21 -1.70 1.03
N GLU A 93 -11.30 -2.01 0.35
CA GLU A 93 -12.51 -2.56 0.97
C GLU A 93 -12.30 -3.95 1.58
N ARG A 94 -11.27 -4.67 1.12
CA ARG A 94 -10.89 -5.97 1.68
C ARG A 94 -9.71 -5.81 2.61
N ALA A 95 -10.04 -5.74 3.90
CA ALA A 95 -9.06 -5.71 4.97
C ALA A 95 -8.15 -6.95 4.94
N PRO A 96 -6.85 -6.81 5.24
CA PRO A 96 -5.97 -7.94 5.43
C PRO A 96 -6.36 -8.73 6.69
N SER A 97 -5.93 -9.99 6.76
CA SER A 97 -6.06 -10.77 7.99
C SER A 97 -5.05 -10.30 9.03
N CYS A 98 -5.30 -10.59 10.32
CA CYS A 98 -4.32 -10.33 11.37
C CYS A 98 -2.98 -11.07 11.12
N GLU A 99 -3.04 -12.26 10.52
CA GLU A 99 -1.84 -13.01 10.14
C GLU A 99 -1.04 -12.28 9.05
N ASP A 100 -1.71 -11.71 8.05
CA ASP A 100 -1.07 -10.96 6.98
C ASP A 100 -0.40 -9.68 7.50
N THR A 101 -1.09 -8.92 8.37
CA THR A 101 -0.49 -7.73 9.00
C THR A 101 0.67 -8.11 9.90
N THR A 102 0.55 -9.19 10.68
CA THR A 102 1.67 -9.68 11.51
C THR A 102 2.86 -10.06 10.63
N ARG A 103 2.62 -10.73 9.49
CA ARG A 103 3.67 -11.07 8.53
C ARG A 103 4.37 -9.83 7.98
N PHE A 104 3.61 -8.79 7.60
CA PHE A 104 4.16 -7.49 7.21
C PHE A 104 5.09 -6.92 8.30
N LEU A 105 4.63 -6.87 9.55
CA LEU A 105 5.41 -6.29 10.65
C LEU A 105 6.70 -7.06 10.94
N VAL A 106 6.67 -8.39 10.80
CA VAL A 106 7.81 -9.28 11.08
C VAL A 106 8.81 -9.35 9.92
N GLU A 107 8.33 -9.49 8.69
CA GLU A 107 9.18 -9.69 7.51
C GLU A 107 9.72 -8.36 6.93
N CYS A 108 9.09 -7.25 7.29
CA CYS A 108 9.45 -5.91 6.82
C CYS A 108 9.66 -4.91 7.96
N PRO A 109 10.63 -5.16 8.85
CA PRO A 109 10.86 -4.33 10.04
C PRO A 109 11.31 -2.91 9.69
N ASP A 110 12.04 -2.71 8.59
CA ASP A 110 12.45 -1.41 8.06
C ASP A 110 11.24 -0.57 7.64
N VAL A 111 10.30 -1.17 6.89
CA VAL A 111 9.07 -0.50 6.47
C VAL A 111 8.15 -0.25 7.67
N ALA A 112 8.03 -1.19 8.60
CA ALA A 112 7.28 -0.99 9.83
C ALA A 112 7.87 0.16 10.69
N THR A 113 9.20 0.28 10.75
CA THR A 113 9.91 1.37 11.44
C THR A 113 9.60 2.73 10.82
N PHE A 114 9.55 2.81 9.49
CA PHE A 114 9.07 4.01 8.80
C PHE A 114 7.64 4.40 9.21
N PHE A 115 6.72 3.43 9.29
CA PHE A 115 5.34 3.71 9.75
C PHE A 115 5.25 4.07 11.24
N ARG A 116 6.23 3.67 12.05
CA ARG A 116 6.40 4.18 13.42
C ARG A 116 6.95 5.60 13.51
N GLY A 117 7.33 6.23 12.39
CA GLY A 117 7.94 7.57 12.34
C GLY A 117 9.40 7.60 12.78
N GLU A 118 10.03 6.44 12.86
CA GLU A 118 11.44 6.30 13.19
C GLU A 118 12.26 6.28 11.90
N GLN A 119 13.54 6.67 11.97
CA GLN A 119 14.44 6.47 10.84
C GLN A 119 14.67 4.95 10.66
N PRO A 120 14.33 4.39 9.48
CA PRO A 120 14.50 2.97 9.20
C PRO A 120 15.97 2.56 9.03
#